data_AF-A0AAD9J9K1-F1
#
_entry.id   AF-A0AAD9J9K1-F1
#
_cell.length_a   1.000
_cell.length_b   1.000
_cell.length_c   1.000
_cell.angle_alpha   90.00
_cell.angle_beta   90.00
_cell.angle_gamma   90.00
#
_symmetry.space_group_name_H-M   'P 1'
#
loop_
_entity.id
_entity.type
_entity.pdbx_description
1 polymer ?
#
loop_
_entity_poly.entity_id
_entity_poly.type
_entity_poly.pdbx_seq_one_letter_code
_entity_poly.pdbx_strand_id
1 'polypeptide(L)'
;MLTTGSVVHDENSSLEKWTVLGFLGKGTCCEVYQVQSETQPHVKAALKVYKEGLKYERAHDGEAMLLDLVSRANGPCKYLVKTIMDFDFGEKPCLVQELLDRDLRQLTSKVQNHCLSMFLIQKLTRDIMRGLHHLHKSGFVHGDIKPTNLMWSPEEYCMKIIDFSLSYHVQDKSIGLLQSQGYRAPETEYWNACCTRQSEAIKLAQNSSHLGTDDQSVRPDVIDPGGGSSQTLNAFQPIQNLLSTDLNVLHTSEFDFGMTGHIMEAVKCQAVGLGNVSDSSPAAGGSELSRTLLLDSDLRCDRADECPMPSRAADVWSVGCIILEMFYGTKMFTANKLATIRLNQNKGVCLSDCLIQAVDDIMKDCSRAHNTRDKMLLKQFIIRCLSVSISQRWSAEEALQHEFLNTNYVPSFEDLCVLHSPIIRLINVIEMEGLANSEKYQDMEVELREECQKYGNIVTCVIPRSGDGAGKAYLEYGSWQQAELAYSKLCHRVYNHHNVIVTYFSVDDFRSQTYF
;
A
#
# COMPACT_ATOMS: atom_id res chain seq x y z
N MET A 1 -21.18 -15.14 3.87
CA MET A 1 -19.99 -14.78 4.66
C MET A 1 -19.40 -16.08 5.16
N LEU A 2 -18.10 -16.29 4.97
CA LEU A 2 -17.44 -17.51 5.48
C LEU A 2 -17.32 -17.45 7.00
N THR A 3 -17.49 -18.59 7.67
CA THR A 3 -17.33 -18.72 9.12
C THR A 3 -16.07 -19.52 9.45
N THR A 4 -15.53 -19.36 10.66
CA THR A 4 -14.44 -20.21 11.15
C THR A 4 -14.78 -21.70 10.97
N GLY A 5 -13.84 -22.48 10.44
CA GLY A 5 -14.02 -23.88 10.08
C GLY A 5 -14.55 -24.13 8.65
N SER A 6 -14.94 -23.08 7.91
CA SER A 6 -15.28 -23.23 6.49
C SER A 6 -14.04 -23.65 5.70
N VAL A 7 -14.18 -24.57 4.75
CA VAL A 7 -13.09 -25.01 3.87
C VAL A 7 -13.31 -24.45 2.47
N VAL A 8 -12.30 -23.76 1.95
CA VAL A 8 -12.29 -23.11 0.64
C VAL A 8 -11.22 -23.77 -0.23
N HIS A 9 -11.55 -24.06 -1.48
CA HIS A 9 -10.64 -24.67 -2.44
C HIS A 9 -11.10 -24.35 -3.87
N ASP A 10 -10.19 -24.51 -4.82
CA ASP A 10 -10.52 -24.45 -6.25
C ASP A 10 -11.42 -25.63 -6.62
N GLU A 11 -12.59 -25.35 -7.19
CA GLU A 11 -13.52 -26.38 -7.65
C GLU A 11 -12.93 -27.23 -8.79
N ASN A 12 -11.97 -26.67 -9.54
CA ASN A 12 -11.27 -27.35 -10.62
C ASN A 12 -10.03 -28.13 -10.16
N SER A 13 -9.57 -27.92 -8.92
CA SER A 13 -8.40 -28.57 -8.35
C SER A 13 -8.52 -28.74 -6.82
N SER A 14 -8.78 -29.97 -6.37
CA SER A 14 -8.89 -30.29 -4.95
C SER A 14 -7.54 -30.50 -4.25
N LEU A 15 -6.42 -30.14 -4.88
CA LEU A 15 -5.07 -30.44 -4.38
C LEU A 15 -4.71 -29.62 -3.14
N GLU A 16 -5.18 -28.37 -3.07
CA GLU A 16 -4.90 -27.46 -1.97
C GLU A 16 -6.20 -26.92 -1.38
N LYS A 17 -6.36 -27.05 -0.06
CA LYS A 17 -7.57 -26.64 0.67
C LYS A 17 -7.19 -25.70 1.81
N TRP A 18 -8.05 -24.73 2.06
CA TRP A 18 -7.85 -23.68 3.04
C TRP A 18 -8.97 -23.66 4.06
N THR A 19 -8.66 -23.95 5.32
CA THR A 19 -9.61 -23.81 6.42
C THR A 19 -9.60 -22.37 6.93
N VAL A 20 -10.76 -21.74 7.01
CA VAL A 20 -10.95 -20.39 7.57
C VAL A 20 -10.74 -20.41 9.08
N LEU A 21 -9.77 -19.62 9.54
CA LEU A 21 -9.47 -19.44 10.97
C LEU A 21 -10.26 -18.27 11.57
N GLY A 22 -10.38 -17.16 10.82
CA GLY A 22 -11.06 -15.96 11.31
C GLY A 22 -11.19 -14.87 10.27
N PHE A 23 -12.03 -13.89 10.56
CA PHE A 23 -12.23 -12.71 9.73
C PHE A 23 -11.16 -11.65 10.03
N LEU A 24 -10.51 -11.12 9.00
CA LEU A 24 -9.48 -10.08 9.12
C LEU A 24 -10.04 -8.68 8.82
N GLY A 25 -10.92 -8.56 7.84
CA GLY A 25 -11.46 -7.26 7.46
C GLY A 25 -12.39 -7.30 6.25
N LYS A 26 -13.07 -6.17 6.00
CA LYS A 26 -13.96 -5.99 4.85
C LYS A 26 -13.61 -4.68 4.15
N GLY A 27 -13.31 -4.80 2.86
CA GLY A 27 -13.07 -3.67 1.98
C GLY A 27 -14.29 -3.33 1.12
N THR A 28 -14.08 -2.41 0.18
CA THR A 28 -15.08 -2.02 -0.82
C THR A 28 -15.45 -3.21 -1.72
N CYS A 29 -14.46 -4.00 -2.12
CA CYS A 29 -14.60 -5.05 -3.13
C CYS A 29 -14.65 -6.47 -2.57
N CYS A 30 -14.00 -6.72 -1.44
CA CYS A 30 -13.81 -8.07 -0.90
C CYS A 30 -13.95 -8.15 0.62
N GLU A 31 -14.14 -9.37 1.10
CA GLU A 31 -14.00 -9.77 2.50
C GLU A 31 -12.69 -10.55 2.65
N VAL A 32 -11.93 -10.31 3.72
CA VAL A 32 -10.60 -10.88 3.93
C VAL A 32 -10.61 -11.77 5.16
N TYR A 33 -10.08 -12.98 5.03
CA TYR A 33 -10.07 -14.00 6.06
C TYR A 33 -8.65 -14.53 6.28
N GLN A 34 -8.33 -14.84 7.53
CA GLN A 34 -7.16 -15.65 7.83
C GLN A 34 -7.52 -17.12 7.54
N VAL A 35 -6.68 -17.79 6.78
CA VAL A 35 -6.84 -19.19 6.42
C VAL A 35 -5.58 -20.00 6.72
N GLN A 36 -5.73 -21.31 6.81
CA GLN A 36 -4.65 -22.28 7.02
C GLN A 36 -4.72 -23.37 5.96
N SER A 37 -3.56 -23.72 5.40
CA SER A 37 -3.45 -24.83 4.46
C SER A 37 -3.71 -26.17 5.17
N GLU A 38 -4.53 -27.02 4.58
CA GLU A 38 -4.75 -28.40 5.07
C GLU A 38 -3.56 -29.32 4.74
N THR A 39 -2.83 -29.06 3.66
CA THR A 39 -1.66 -29.86 3.26
C THR A 39 -0.41 -29.46 4.04
N GLN A 40 -0.31 -28.18 4.43
CA GLN A 40 0.79 -27.60 5.16
C GLN A 40 0.26 -26.83 6.39
N PRO A 41 0.01 -27.49 7.52
CA PRO A 41 -0.62 -26.88 8.69
C PRO A 41 0.15 -25.70 9.31
N HIS A 42 1.43 -25.51 8.97
CA HIS A 42 2.22 -24.36 9.43
C HIS A 42 2.03 -23.13 8.53
N VAL A 43 1.48 -23.30 7.31
CA VAL A 43 1.24 -22.22 6.36
C VAL A 43 -0.11 -21.59 6.63
N LYS A 44 -0.07 -20.30 6.99
CA LYS A 44 -1.24 -19.44 7.09
C LYS A 44 -1.20 -18.38 6.00
N ALA A 45 -2.37 -17.97 5.53
CA ALA A 45 -2.52 -17.01 4.45
C ALA A 45 -3.69 -16.05 4.70
N ALA A 46 -3.77 -15.00 3.89
CA ALA A 46 -4.91 -14.11 3.80
C ALA A 46 -5.71 -14.47 2.54
N LEU A 47 -6.96 -14.91 2.73
CA LEU A 47 -7.91 -15.18 1.65
C LEU A 47 -8.77 -13.93 1.43
N LYS A 48 -8.65 -13.31 0.26
CA LYS A 48 -9.59 -12.30 -0.23
C LYS A 48 -10.70 -12.98 -1.01
N VAL A 49 -11.96 -12.79 -0.59
CA VAL A 49 -13.16 -13.25 -1.30
C VAL A 49 -13.86 -12.04 -1.89
N TYR A 50 -13.88 -11.93 -3.21
CA TYR A 50 -14.50 -10.81 -3.90
C TYR A 50 -16.02 -10.95 -3.93
N LYS A 51 -16.72 -9.81 -3.91
CA LYS A 51 -18.17 -9.77 -4.04
C LYS A 51 -18.58 -10.15 -5.47
N GLU A 52 -19.81 -10.62 -5.63
CA GLU A 52 -20.36 -10.98 -6.94
C GLU A 52 -20.60 -9.74 -7.82
N GLY A 53 -20.29 -9.87 -9.11
CA GLY A 53 -20.59 -8.92 -10.16
C GLY A 53 -19.35 -8.38 -10.87
N LEU A 54 -19.52 -8.12 -12.17
CA LEU A 54 -18.47 -7.73 -13.13
C LEU A 54 -17.44 -6.73 -12.60
N LYS A 55 -17.87 -5.71 -11.84
CA LYS A 55 -16.95 -4.70 -11.30
C LYS A 55 -15.93 -5.26 -10.29
N TYR A 56 -16.33 -6.26 -9.51
CA TYR A 56 -15.50 -6.88 -8.49
C TYR A 56 -14.64 -8.00 -9.10
N GLU A 57 -15.18 -8.73 -10.07
CA GLU A 57 -14.40 -9.66 -10.92
C GLU A 57 -13.26 -8.93 -11.62
N ARG A 58 -13.53 -7.78 -12.25
CA ARG A 58 -12.47 -6.95 -12.86
C ARG A 58 -11.43 -6.44 -11.87
N ALA A 59 -11.86 -6.12 -10.64
CA ALA A 59 -10.95 -5.70 -9.58
C ALA A 59 -10.04 -6.85 -9.14
N HIS A 60 -10.60 -8.06 -9.05
CA HIS A 60 -9.85 -9.29 -8.82
C HIS A 60 -8.85 -9.55 -9.95
N ASP A 61 -9.32 -9.64 -11.19
CA ASP A 61 -8.52 -10.03 -12.35
C ASP A 61 -7.36 -9.07 -12.58
N GLY A 62 -7.61 -7.75 -12.47
CA GLY A 62 -6.54 -6.78 -12.63
C GLY A 62 -5.53 -6.81 -11.48
N GLU A 63 -5.94 -7.10 -10.23
CA GLU A 63 -4.99 -7.26 -9.11
C GLU A 63 -4.14 -8.54 -9.29
N ALA A 64 -4.76 -9.67 -9.58
CA ALA A 64 -4.07 -10.95 -9.79
C ALA A 64 -3.10 -10.89 -10.98
N MET A 65 -3.57 -10.37 -12.12
CA MET A 65 -2.77 -10.23 -13.33
C MET A 65 -1.61 -9.26 -13.16
N LEU A 66 -1.82 -8.12 -12.49
CA LEU A 66 -0.77 -7.11 -12.30
C LEU A 66 0.39 -7.68 -11.48
N LEU A 67 0.11 -8.34 -10.36
CA LEU A 67 1.15 -8.89 -9.49
C LEU A 67 1.99 -9.94 -10.23
N ASP A 68 1.34 -10.80 -11.01
CA ASP A 68 2.04 -11.78 -11.84
C ASP A 68 2.88 -11.13 -12.95
N LEU A 69 2.34 -10.13 -13.65
CA LEU A 69 3.07 -9.43 -14.72
C LEU A 69 4.29 -8.67 -14.17
N VAL A 70 4.15 -7.97 -13.05
CA VAL A 70 5.24 -7.26 -12.38
C VAL A 70 6.35 -8.25 -12.00
N SER A 71 5.97 -9.39 -11.42
CA SER A 71 6.90 -10.45 -11.05
C SER A 71 7.60 -11.06 -12.27
N ARG A 72 6.91 -11.27 -13.39
CA ARG A 72 7.51 -11.78 -14.63
C ARG A 72 8.43 -10.77 -15.32
N ALA A 73 8.09 -9.48 -15.30
CA ALA A 73 8.85 -8.44 -15.98
C ALA A 73 10.14 -8.06 -15.25
N ASN A 74 10.12 -7.97 -13.91
CA ASN A 74 11.24 -7.46 -13.11
C ASN A 74 11.69 -8.39 -11.98
N GLY A 75 11.18 -9.63 -11.95
CA GLY A 75 11.43 -10.59 -10.86
C GLY A 75 10.56 -10.33 -9.62
N PRO A 76 10.57 -11.24 -8.64
CA PRO A 76 9.80 -11.07 -7.42
C PRO A 76 10.30 -9.85 -6.62
N CYS A 77 9.37 -9.08 -6.07
CA CYS A 77 9.68 -7.94 -5.20
C CYS A 77 9.20 -8.21 -3.78
N LYS A 78 10.13 -8.32 -2.82
CA LYS A 78 9.76 -8.55 -1.41
C LYS A 78 8.95 -7.42 -0.78
N TYR A 79 8.89 -6.24 -1.41
CA TYR A 79 8.13 -5.07 -0.95
C TYR A 79 6.70 -5.01 -1.51
N LEU A 80 6.31 -5.98 -2.34
CA LEU A 80 4.93 -6.16 -2.81
C LEU A 80 4.38 -7.46 -2.20
N VAL A 81 3.06 -7.50 -1.97
CA VAL A 81 2.40 -8.72 -1.48
C VAL A 81 2.54 -9.87 -2.47
N LYS A 82 2.80 -11.06 -1.95
CA LYS A 82 2.89 -12.29 -2.73
C LYS A 82 1.52 -12.97 -2.84
N THR A 83 1.10 -13.22 -4.07
CA THR A 83 -0.01 -14.14 -4.38
C THR A 83 0.47 -15.59 -4.28
N ILE A 84 -0.31 -16.41 -3.57
CA ILE A 84 -0.11 -17.85 -3.40
C ILE A 84 -0.98 -18.61 -4.40
N MET A 85 -2.26 -18.27 -4.50
CA MET A 85 -3.21 -18.86 -5.45
C MET A 85 -4.29 -17.86 -5.85
N ASP A 86 -4.84 -18.09 -7.03
CA ASP A 86 -5.97 -17.40 -7.66
C ASP A 86 -6.95 -18.50 -8.13
N PHE A 87 -8.19 -18.46 -7.66
CA PHE A 87 -9.23 -19.43 -8.00
C PHE A 87 -10.64 -18.91 -7.72
N ASP A 88 -11.65 -19.61 -8.21
CA ASP A 88 -13.06 -19.35 -7.90
C ASP A 88 -13.60 -20.29 -6.82
N PHE A 89 -14.35 -19.74 -5.86
CA PHE A 89 -15.13 -20.52 -4.88
C PHE A 89 -16.63 -20.29 -5.11
N GLY A 90 -17.31 -21.26 -5.72
CA GLY A 90 -18.59 -21.01 -6.38
C GLY A 90 -18.44 -19.93 -7.45
N GLU A 91 -19.30 -18.92 -7.41
CA GLU A 91 -19.24 -17.76 -8.33
C GLU A 91 -18.39 -16.60 -7.79
N LYS A 92 -17.54 -16.85 -6.77
CA LYS A 92 -16.76 -15.80 -6.10
C LYS A 92 -15.27 -15.92 -6.39
N PRO A 93 -14.68 -14.94 -7.09
CA PRO A 93 -13.24 -14.88 -7.26
C PRO A 93 -12.53 -14.76 -5.92
N CYS A 94 -11.47 -15.54 -5.76
CA CYS A 94 -10.71 -15.67 -4.53
C CYS A 94 -9.21 -15.55 -4.79
N LEU A 95 -8.55 -14.69 -4.01
CA LEU A 95 -7.11 -14.51 -4.05
C LEU A 95 -6.51 -14.88 -2.69
N VAL A 96 -5.65 -15.90 -2.66
CA VAL A 96 -4.88 -16.28 -1.48
C VAL A 96 -3.53 -15.58 -1.55
N GLN A 97 -3.24 -14.75 -0.55
CA GLN A 97 -2.01 -13.98 -0.43
C GLN A 97 -1.26 -14.35 0.85
N GLU A 98 0.03 -14.03 0.92
CA GLU A 98 0.79 -14.20 2.16
C GLU A 98 0.12 -13.47 3.35
N LEU A 99 0.17 -14.08 4.54
CA LEU A 99 -0.36 -13.46 5.74
C LEU A 99 0.65 -12.47 6.32
N LEU A 100 0.27 -11.19 6.34
CA LEU A 100 1.05 -10.10 6.94
C LEU A 100 0.55 -9.79 8.37
N ASP A 101 1.33 -9.03 9.14
CA ASP A 101 0.98 -8.67 10.53
C ASP A 101 0.04 -7.46 10.56
N ARG A 102 0.58 -6.27 10.79
CA ARG A 102 -0.21 -5.04 11.00
C ARG A 102 0.00 -4.07 9.86
N ASP A 103 -1.07 -3.36 9.52
CA ASP A 103 -0.95 -2.19 8.66
C ASP A 103 -0.29 -1.01 9.39
N LEU A 104 0.21 -0.03 8.63
CA LEU A 104 0.91 1.13 9.17
C LEU A 104 0.03 1.97 10.10
N ARG A 105 -1.29 2.01 9.88
CA ARG A 105 -2.22 2.72 10.77
C ARG A 105 -2.32 2.02 12.12
N GLN A 106 -2.36 0.70 12.13
CA GLN A 106 -2.35 -0.10 13.36
C GLN A 106 -1.01 0.04 14.09
N LEU A 107 0.11 0.04 13.36
CA LEU A 107 1.44 0.25 13.96
C LEU A 107 1.55 1.62 14.63
N THR A 108 1.16 2.71 13.97
CA THR A 108 1.22 4.06 14.57
C THR A 108 0.26 4.21 15.74
N SER A 109 -0.90 3.55 15.72
CA SER A 109 -1.88 3.60 16.84
C SER A 109 -1.35 3.07 18.18
N LYS A 110 -0.34 2.22 18.16
CA LYS A 110 0.28 1.64 19.36
C LYS A 110 1.40 2.49 19.94
N VAL A 111 1.92 3.44 19.17
CA VAL A 111 3.02 4.29 19.60
C VAL A 111 2.47 5.50 20.34
N GLN A 112 3.10 5.86 21.45
CA GLN A 112 2.71 7.04 22.22
C GLN A 112 2.67 8.28 21.32
N ASN A 113 1.55 9.01 21.37
CA ASN A 113 1.24 10.17 20.53
C ASN A 113 1.14 9.89 19.02
N HIS A 114 1.10 8.63 18.59
CA HIS A 114 1.04 8.20 17.19
C HIS A 114 2.28 8.59 16.34
N CYS A 115 3.36 9.07 16.96
CA CYS A 115 4.55 9.56 16.26
C CYS A 115 5.69 8.53 16.30
N LEU A 116 6.23 8.15 15.15
CA LEU A 116 7.35 7.22 15.03
C LEU A 116 8.72 7.90 15.18
N SER A 117 9.76 7.11 15.50
CA SER A 117 11.14 7.58 15.55
C SER A 117 11.72 7.82 14.16
N MET A 118 12.85 8.53 14.05
CA MET A 118 13.55 8.70 12.75
C MET A 118 13.96 7.36 12.14
N PHE A 119 14.38 6.40 12.96
CA PHE A 119 14.71 5.05 12.52
C PHE A 119 13.51 4.38 11.83
N LEU A 120 12.35 4.37 12.48
CA LEU A 120 11.14 3.76 11.93
C LEU A 120 10.65 4.50 10.69
N ILE A 121 10.56 5.84 10.73
CA ILE A 121 10.16 6.65 9.58
C ILE A 121 11.05 6.32 8.37
N GLN A 122 12.37 6.30 8.57
CA GLN A 122 13.32 5.99 7.50
C GLN A 122 13.14 4.57 6.97
N LYS A 123 13.12 3.55 7.86
CA LYS A 123 13.02 2.14 7.47
C LYS A 123 11.76 1.89 6.67
N LEU A 124 10.62 2.33 7.17
CA LEU A 124 9.32 2.14 6.52
C LEU A 124 9.25 2.90 5.19
N THR A 125 9.73 4.15 5.14
CA THR A 125 9.77 4.95 3.91
C THR A 125 10.63 4.29 2.83
N ARG A 126 11.81 3.78 3.21
CA ARG A 126 12.72 3.11 2.28
C ARG A 126 12.08 1.87 1.66
N ASP A 127 11.41 1.06 2.46
CA ASP A 127 10.71 -0.14 2.00
C ASP A 127 9.56 0.23 1.04
N ILE A 128 8.75 1.23 1.39
CA ILE A 128 7.66 1.75 0.53
C ILE A 128 8.22 2.27 -0.81
N MET A 129 9.27 3.08 -0.78
CA MET A 129 9.88 3.63 -2.01
C MET A 129 10.49 2.52 -2.88
N ARG A 130 11.06 1.46 -2.29
CA ARG A 130 11.56 0.30 -3.06
C ARG A 130 10.42 -0.47 -3.74
N GLY A 131 9.30 -0.67 -3.04
CA GLY A 131 8.10 -1.27 -3.62
C GLY A 131 7.55 -0.43 -4.79
N LEU A 132 7.41 0.88 -4.59
CA LEU A 132 6.94 1.80 -5.63
C LEU A 132 7.91 1.86 -6.81
N HIS A 133 9.22 1.94 -6.59
CA HIS A 133 10.20 1.94 -7.67
C HIS A 133 10.06 0.68 -8.54
N HIS A 134 9.92 -0.50 -7.93
CA HIS A 134 9.73 -1.75 -8.65
C HIS A 134 8.42 -1.76 -9.46
N LEU A 135 7.31 -1.32 -8.87
CA LEU A 135 6.02 -1.20 -9.54
C LEU A 135 6.06 -0.21 -10.72
N HIS A 136 6.64 0.97 -10.48
CA HIS A 136 6.75 2.08 -11.43
C HIS A 136 7.63 1.72 -12.62
N LYS A 137 8.74 1.02 -12.38
CA LYS A 137 9.62 0.48 -13.43
C LYS A 137 8.90 -0.52 -14.33
N SER A 138 7.90 -1.23 -13.79
CA SER A 138 7.06 -2.17 -14.53
C SER A 138 5.93 -1.50 -15.32
N GLY A 139 5.85 -0.17 -15.35
CA GLY A 139 4.81 0.55 -16.10
C GLY A 139 3.55 0.87 -15.29
N PHE A 140 3.48 0.50 -14.01
CA PHE A 140 2.27 0.62 -13.21
C PHE A 140 2.30 1.79 -12.23
N VAL A 141 1.12 2.31 -11.90
CA VAL A 141 0.87 3.25 -10.81
C VAL A 141 -0.03 2.55 -9.81
N HIS A 142 0.23 2.68 -8.51
CA HIS A 142 -0.61 2.05 -7.50
C HIS A 142 -1.96 2.74 -7.35
N GLY A 143 -1.96 4.08 -7.29
CA GLY A 143 -3.16 4.90 -7.31
C GLY A 143 -3.92 5.00 -5.98
N ASP A 144 -3.48 4.33 -4.90
CA ASP A 144 -4.15 4.40 -3.59
C ASP A 144 -3.20 4.10 -2.40
N ILE A 145 -1.99 4.64 -2.47
CA ILE A 145 -1.03 4.53 -1.37
C ILE A 145 -1.56 5.26 -0.13
N LYS A 146 -1.73 4.51 0.96
CA LYS A 146 -2.22 4.98 2.26
C LYS A 146 -1.80 4.03 3.38
N PRO A 147 -1.83 4.43 4.66
CA PRO A 147 -1.35 3.59 5.76
C PRO A 147 -2.04 2.23 5.89
N THR A 148 -3.29 2.09 5.45
CA THR A 148 -4.02 0.80 5.50
C THR A 148 -3.64 -0.16 4.36
N ASN A 149 -2.95 0.34 3.33
CA ASN A 149 -2.45 -0.45 2.20
C ASN A 149 -0.93 -0.71 2.30
N LEU A 150 -0.36 -0.49 3.49
CA LEU A 150 1.03 -0.71 3.81
C LEU A 150 1.09 -1.63 5.02
N MET A 151 1.49 -2.89 4.83
CA MET A 151 1.50 -3.90 5.88
C MET A 151 2.90 -4.43 6.19
N TRP A 152 3.17 -4.63 7.46
CA TRP A 152 4.43 -5.19 7.93
C TRP A 152 4.51 -6.69 7.67
N SER A 153 5.63 -7.13 7.11
CA SER A 153 6.00 -8.54 6.98
C SER A 153 7.07 -8.87 8.02
N PRO A 154 6.71 -9.58 9.10
CA PRO A 154 7.69 -10.02 10.10
C PRO A 154 8.73 -10.98 9.53
N GLU A 155 8.31 -11.87 8.62
CA GLU A 155 9.16 -12.90 8.03
C GLU A 155 10.25 -12.31 7.12
N GLU A 156 9.91 -11.30 6.31
CA GLU A 156 10.86 -10.58 5.43
C GLU A 156 11.47 -9.33 6.10
N TYR A 157 11.04 -9.04 7.33
CA TYR A 157 11.41 -7.88 8.14
C TYR A 157 11.31 -6.54 7.37
N CYS A 158 10.23 -6.36 6.59
CA CYS A 158 10.01 -5.21 5.72
C CYS A 158 8.54 -4.74 5.66
N MET A 159 8.34 -3.48 5.27
CA MET A 159 7.01 -2.98 4.92
C MET A 159 6.66 -3.35 3.47
N LYS A 160 5.47 -3.93 3.26
CA LYS A 160 4.96 -4.33 1.95
C LYS A 160 3.76 -3.50 1.53
N ILE A 161 3.65 -3.27 0.22
CA ILE A 161 2.50 -2.64 -0.42
C ILE A 161 1.48 -3.73 -0.75
N ILE A 162 0.22 -3.49 -0.38
CA ILE A 162 -0.92 -4.38 -0.62
C ILE A 162 -2.02 -3.64 -1.39
N ASP A 163 -3.01 -4.40 -1.88
CA ASP A 163 -4.25 -3.88 -2.49
C ASP A 163 -4.02 -3.07 -3.77
N PHE A 164 -3.90 -3.80 -4.88
CA PHE A 164 -3.65 -3.26 -6.22
C PHE A 164 -4.95 -3.05 -7.01
N SER A 165 -6.11 -3.02 -6.34
CA SER A 165 -7.42 -2.93 -6.99
C SER A 165 -7.69 -1.62 -7.74
N LEU A 166 -6.93 -0.56 -7.44
CA LEU A 166 -6.96 0.73 -8.14
C LEU A 166 -5.69 0.99 -8.97
N SER A 167 -4.83 -0.01 -9.10
CA SER A 167 -3.59 0.12 -9.86
C SER A 167 -3.86 0.05 -11.35
N TYR A 168 -3.09 0.81 -12.13
CA TYR A 168 -3.26 0.88 -13.58
C TYR A 168 -1.92 1.02 -14.28
N HIS A 169 -1.89 0.57 -15.54
CA HIS A 169 -0.74 0.79 -16.41
C HIS A 169 -0.75 2.22 -16.94
N VAL A 170 0.40 2.89 -17.06
CA VAL A 170 0.50 4.30 -17.48
C VAL A 170 -0.04 4.59 -18.90
N GLN A 171 -0.29 3.57 -19.71
CA GLN A 171 -0.90 3.70 -21.03
C GLN A 171 -2.42 3.53 -21.02
N ASP A 172 -3.00 3.11 -19.89
CA ASP A 172 -4.44 2.97 -19.76
C ASP A 172 -5.09 4.35 -19.55
N LYS A 173 -6.08 4.66 -20.37
CA LYS A 173 -6.84 5.93 -20.32
C LYS A 173 -8.19 5.79 -19.64
N SER A 174 -8.62 4.56 -19.34
CA SER A 174 -9.90 4.22 -18.72
C SER A 174 -9.72 4.03 -17.22
N ILE A 175 -9.28 5.08 -16.54
CA ILE A 175 -9.06 5.08 -15.09
C ILE A 175 -10.21 5.79 -14.36
N GLY A 176 -10.57 5.25 -13.20
CA GLY A 176 -11.66 5.77 -12.38
C GLY A 176 -11.21 6.85 -11.41
N LEU A 177 -11.92 6.94 -10.29
CA LEU A 177 -11.49 7.77 -9.15
C LEU A 177 -10.29 7.13 -8.47
N LEU A 178 -9.28 7.95 -8.17
CA LEU A 178 -8.02 7.53 -7.57
C LEU A 178 -7.77 8.20 -6.22
N GLN A 179 -6.93 7.57 -5.42
CA GLN A 179 -6.42 8.02 -4.13
C GLN A 179 -7.46 8.37 -3.07
N SER A 180 -7.26 7.81 -1.90
CA SER A 180 -8.01 8.11 -0.70
C SER A 180 -7.80 9.56 -0.23
N GLN A 181 -8.86 10.16 0.35
CA GLN A 181 -8.79 11.50 0.93
C GLN A 181 -7.69 11.58 2.01
N GLY A 182 -6.95 12.68 2.01
CA GLY A 182 -5.82 12.92 2.92
C GLY A 182 -4.46 12.47 2.38
N TYR A 183 -4.42 11.63 1.34
CA TYR A 183 -3.20 11.18 0.65
C TYR A 183 -3.19 11.54 -0.84
N ARG A 184 -4.24 12.21 -1.31
CA ARG A 184 -4.48 12.54 -2.71
C ARG A 184 -3.61 13.70 -3.17
N ALA A 185 -3.00 13.54 -4.33
CA ALA A 185 -2.20 14.57 -4.98
C ALA A 185 -3.09 15.65 -5.64
N PRO A 186 -2.60 16.89 -5.82
CA PRO A 186 -3.37 17.97 -6.44
C PRO A 186 -3.88 17.61 -7.84
N GLU A 187 -3.05 16.97 -8.66
CA GLU A 187 -3.44 16.53 -10.01
C GLU A 187 -4.52 15.43 -9.99
N THR A 188 -4.51 14.58 -8.96
CA THR A 188 -5.53 13.54 -8.78
C THR A 188 -6.85 14.12 -8.27
N GLU A 189 -6.80 15.15 -7.42
CA GLU A 189 -8.01 15.89 -7.04
C GLU A 189 -8.68 16.50 -8.27
N TYR A 190 -7.87 17.11 -9.16
CA TYR A 190 -8.37 17.64 -10.42
C TYR A 190 -8.99 16.54 -11.30
N TRP A 191 -8.28 15.43 -11.48
CA TRP A 191 -8.77 14.26 -12.22
C TRP A 191 -10.11 13.73 -11.68
N ASN A 192 -10.21 13.55 -10.36
CA ASN A 192 -11.41 13.05 -9.72
C ASN A 192 -12.60 14.01 -9.90
N ALA A 193 -12.36 15.32 -9.87
CA ALA A 193 -13.39 16.32 -10.14
C ALA A 193 -13.87 16.28 -11.59
N CYS A 194 -12.98 16.02 -12.56
CA CYS A 194 -13.34 15.80 -13.96
C CYS A 194 -14.19 14.53 -14.13
N CYS A 195 -13.76 13.41 -13.56
CA CYS A 195 -14.50 12.13 -13.63
C CYS A 195 -15.90 12.24 -13.03
N THR A 196 -16.04 12.96 -11.91
CA THR A 196 -17.33 13.16 -11.24
C THR A 196 -18.28 13.97 -12.11
N ARG A 197 -17.81 15.10 -12.67
CA ARG A 197 -18.62 15.93 -13.60
C ARG A 197 -19.07 15.14 -14.83
N GLN A 198 -18.19 14.33 -15.41
CA GLN A 198 -18.54 13.50 -16.56
C GLN A 198 -19.61 12.47 -16.21
N SER A 199 -19.48 11.81 -15.05
CA SER A 199 -20.47 10.85 -14.56
C SER A 199 -21.83 11.50 -14.30
N GLU A 200 -21.86 12.72 -13.76
CA GLU A 200 -23.09 13.50 -13.56
C GLU A 200 -23.73 13.94 -14.87
N ALA A 201 -22.94 14.42 -15.83
CA ALA A 201 -23.42 14.80 -17.16
C ALA A 201 -24.06 13.62 -17.90
N ILE A 202 -23.45 12.43 -17.82
CA ILE A 202 -24.01 11.19 -18.39
C ILE A 202 -25.35 10.85 -17.73
N LYS A 203 -25.44 10.90 -16.40
CA LYS A 203 -26.70 10.65 -15.67
C LYS A 203 -27.80 11.65 -16.05
N LEU A 204 -27.46 12.92 -16.21
CA LEU A 204 -28.41 13.96 -16.63
C LEU A 204 -28.90 13.73 -18.06
N ALA A 205 -28.02 13.35 -18.99
CA ALA A 205 -28.38 13.03 -20.37
C ALA A 205 -29.30 11.80 -20.47
N GLN A 206 -29.04 10.77 -19.66
CA GLN A 206 -29.88 9.57 -19.56
C GLN A 206 -31.26 9.88 -18.98
N ASN A 207 -31.35 10.77 -17.99
CA ASN A 207 -32.65 11.16 -17.40
C ASN A 207 -33.46 12.09 -18.33
N SER A 208 -32.77 12.91 -19.14
CA SER A 208 -33.42 13.84 -20.07
C SER A 208 -34.01 13.14 -21.30
N SER A 209 -33.48 11.96 -21.66
CA SER A 209 -33.98 11.12 -22.75
C SER A 209 -35.17 10.22 -22.38
N HIS A 210 -35.63 10.25 -21.12
CA HIS A 210 -36.85 9.54 -20.67
C HIS A 210 -38.08 10.45 -20.48
N LEU A 211 -37.96 11.76 -20.73
CA LEU A 211 -39.06 12.73 -20.57
C LEU A 211 -39.61 13.29 -21.89
N GLY A 212 -39.40 12.60 -23.01
CA GLY A 212 -39.72 13.14 -24.34
C GLY A 212 -40.26 12.12 -25.33
N THR A 213 -41.33 11.41 -25.00
CA THR A 213 -42.26 10.84 -26.00
C THR A 213 -43.67 10.74 -25.41
N ASP A 214 -44.42 11.83 -25.49
CA ASP A 214 -45.89 11.80 -25.53
C ASP A 214 -46.35 13.05 -26.29
N ASP A 215 -46.32 12.98 -27.62
CA ASP A 215 -47.34 13.66 -28.42
C ASP A 215 -47.61 12.86 -29.70
N GLN A 216 -48.85 12.39 -29.82
CA GLN A 216 -49.39 11.68 -30.98
C GLN A 216 -50.06 12.68 -31.92
N SER A 217 -49.53 12.84 -33.12
CA SER A 217 -50.24 13.03 -34.41
C SER A 217 -49.22 13.61 -35.39
N VAL A 218 -48.81 12.91 -36.46
CA VAL A 218 -49.52 12.78 -37.74
C VAL A 218 -48.82 11.66 -38.54
N ARG A 219 -49.61 10.87 -39.28
CA ARG A 219 -49.17 9.76 -40.17
C ARG A 219 -48.82 10.24 -41.60
N PRO A 220 -48.18 9.40 -42.44
CA PRO A 220 -47.01 9.76 -43.23
C PRO A 220 -47.32 10.10 -44.69
N ASP A 221 -46.44 10.87 -45.33
CA ASP A 221 -46.29 10.86 -46.78
C ASP A 221 -44.84 10.54 -47.17
N VAL A 222 -44.74 9.56 -48.06
CA VAL A 222 -43.54 8.96 -48.64
C VAL A 222 -43.13 9.76 -49.86
N ILE A 223 -41.97 10.42 -49.85
CA ILE A 223 -41.12 10.67 -51.04
C ILE A 223 -39.65 10.79 -50.60
N ASP A 224 -38.82 9.85 -51.04
CA ASP A 224 -37.36 9.97 -51.28
C ASP A 224 -37.22 9.86 -52.83
N PRO A 225 -36.28 10.51 -53.56
CA PRO A 225 -34.88 10.65 -53.18
C PRO A 225 -34.16 11.98 -53.49
N GLY A 226 -33.10 12.28 -52.73
CA GLY A 226 -31.99 13.06 -53.27
C GLY A 226 -31.21 13.94 -52.29
N GLY A 227 -30.12 13.38 -51.75
CA GLY A 227 -28.81 14.04 -51.65
C GLY A 227 -28.62 15.17 -50.63
N GLY A 228 -27.81 14.92 -49.59
CA GLY A 228 -27.17 16.00 -48.83
C GLY A 228 -26.77 15.67 -47.39
N SER A 229 -25.64 14.97 -47.24
CA SER A 229 -24.72 15.02 -46.09
C SER A 229 -25.27 15.22 -44.67
N SER A 230 -25.47 14.11 -43.93
CA SER A 230 -25.43 14.10 -42.47
C SER A 230 -24.13 13.44 -42.02
N GLN A 231 -23.22 14.22 -41.45
CA GLN A 231 -22.05 13.72 -40.74
C GLN A 231 -22.48 13.22 -39.36
N THR A 232 -22.85 11.95 -39.27
CA THR A 232 -22.79 11.20 -38.02
C THR A 232 -21.32 10.94 -37.67
N LEU A 233 -20.87 11.43 -36.51
CA LEU A 233 -19.57 11.16 -35.91
C LEU A 233 -19.40 9.66 -35.61
N ASN A 234 -18.99 8.90 -36.62
CA ASN A 234 -18.38 7.59 -36.47
C ASN A 234 -16.91 7.79 -36.09
N ALA A 235 -16.61 7.72 -34.80
CA ALA A 235 -15.23 7.58 -34.32
C ALA A 235 -15.03 6.19 -33.69
N PHE A 236 -15.12 5.17 -34.53
CA PHE A 236 -14.59 3.83 -34.23
C PHE A 236 -13.86 3.31 -35.48
N GLN A 237 -12.54 3.51 -35.51
CA GLN A 237 -11.62 2.65 -36.22
C GLN A 237 -10.41 2.37 -35.30
N PRO A 238 -9.97 1.11 -35.15
CA PRO A 238 -8.81 0.77 -34.36
C PRO A 238 -7.52 1.14 -35.10
N ILE A 239 -6.63 1.85 -34.41
CA ILE A 239 -5.28 2.19 -34.87
C ILE A 239 -4.42 0.93 -34.80
N GLN A 240 -4.12 0.32 -35.96
CA GLN A 240 -3.17 -0.78 -36.13
C GLN A 240 -1.71 -0.32 -36.41
N ASN A 241 -1.40 0.97 -36.34
CA ASN A 241 -0.09 1.50 -36.76
C ASN A 241 0.63 2.31 -35.67
N LEU A 242 1.03 1.66 -34.57
CA LEU A 242 1.90 2.29 -33.55
C LEU A 242 2.87 1.29 -32.87
N LEU A 243 3.32 0.28 -33.61
CA LEU A 243 4.40 -0.63 -33.21
C LEU A 243 5.56 -0.55 -34.22
N SER A 244 6.22 0.61 -34.27
CA SER A 244 7.56 0.70 -34.85
C SER A 244 8.22 2.01 -34.44
N THR A 245 8.68 2.09 -33.18
CA THR A 245 9.92 2.77 -32.76
C THR A 245 10.01 2.70 -31.24
N ASP A 246 11.17 2.28 -30.75
CA ASP A 246 11.64 2.33 -29.34
C ASP A 246 11.29 1.15 -28.40
N LEU A 247 11.36 -0.07 -28.93
CA LEU A 247 11.72 -1.26 -28.13
C LEU A 247 12.95 -1.94 -28.76
N ASN A 248 14.10 -1.27 -28.68
CA ASN A 248 15.40 -1.87 -28.97
C ASN A 248 16.21 -1.97 -27.67
N VAL A 249 15.85 -2.92 -26.80
CA VAL A 249 16.78 -3.79 -26.05
C VAL A 249 15.94 -4.96 -25.55
N LEU A 250 16.09 -6.13 -26.18
CA LEU A 250 16.09 -7.49 -25.60
C LEU A 250 15.92 -8.49 -26.76
N HIS A 251 17.04 -8.93 -27.33
CA HIS A 251 17.10 -10.17 -28.08
C HIS A 251 17.10 -11.32 -27.07
N THR A 252 16.05 -12.15 -27.03
CA THR A 252 16.11 -13.61 -27.24
C THR A 252 14.75 -14.29 -26.94
N SER A 253 14.39 -15.18 -27.87
CA SER A 253 13.30 -16.18 -27.90
C SER A 253 11.84 -15.71 -27.83
N GLU A 254 11.21 -15.81 -29.00
CA GLU A 254 9.78 -15.86 -29.31
C GLU A 254 8.89 -16.42 -28.19
N PHE A 255 8.06 -15.56 -27.60
CA PHE A 255 6.77 -15.92 -27.02
C PHE A 255 5.73 -14.86 -27.40
N ASP A 256 4.54 -15.36 -27.69
CA ASP A 256 3.50 -14.82 -28.55
C ASP A 256 2.95 -13.43 -28.19
N PHE A 257 2.76 -12.58 -29.20
CA PHE A 257 2.23 -11.20 -29.13
C PHE A 257 0.70 -11.13 -28.95
N GLY A 258 0.08 -12.17 -28.39
CA GLY A 258 -1.37 -12.26 -28.15
C GLY A 258 -1.82 -11.82 -26.75
N MET A 259 -0.95 -11.84 -25.73
CA MET A 259 -1.34 -11.51 -24.35
C MET A 259 -1.54 -10.01 -24.10
N THR A 260 -0.83 -9.14 -24.82
CA THR A 260 -0.85 -7.68 -24.60
C THR A 260 -2.20 -7.03 -24.89
N GLY A 261 -3.00 -7.62 -25.79
CA GLY A 261 -4.36 -7.18 -26.09
C GLY A 261 -5.33 -7.43 -24.92
N HIS A 262 -5.31 -8.64 -24.37
CA HIS A 262 -6.12 -9.03 -23.21
C HIS A 262 -5.66 -8.32 -21.92
N ILE A 263 -4.34 -8.07 -21.77
CA ILE A 263 -3.75 -7.27 -20.68
C ILE A 263 -4.40 -5.89 -20.60
N MET A 264 -4.47 -5.18 -21.73
CA MET A 264 -5.12 -3.88 -21.74
C MET A 264 -6.61 -4.01 -21.47
N GLU A 265 -7.29 -5.05 -21.93
CA GLU A 265 -8.74 -5.21 -21.76
C GLU A 265 -9.19 -5.46 -20.31
N ALA A 266 -8.44 -6.26 -19.55
CA ALA A 266 -8.67 -6.49 -18.12
C ALA A 266 -8.44 -5.21 -17.29
N VAL A 267 -7.37 -4.47 -17.57
CA VAL A 267 -7.04 -3.20 -16.87
C VAL A 267 -7.98 -2.06 -17.30
N LYS A 268 -8.35 -1.98 -18.60
CA LYS A 268 -9.29 -0.98 -19.19
C LYS A 268 -10.67 -0.94 -18.54
N CYS A 269 -11.07 -2.02 -17.86
CA CYS A 269 -12.44 -2.19 -17.39
C CYS A 269 -12.66 -1.82 -15.91
N GLN A 270 -11.61 -1.41 -15.19
CA GLN A 270 -11.64 -1.14 -13.74
C GLN A 270 -12.30 0.20 -13.34
N ALA A 271 -12.80 1.00 -14.29
CA ALA A 271 -13.31 2.35 -14.05
C ALA A 271 -14.84 2.52 -14.16
N VAL A 272 -15.65 1.60 -13.64
CA VAL A 272 -17.11 1.80 -13.57
C VAL A 272 -17.67 1.59 -12.17
N GLY A 273 -17.95 2.72 -11.50
CA GLY A 273 -19.01 2.84 -10.50
C GLY A 273 -18.60 2.72 -9.03
N LEU A 274 -18.36 3.87 -8.39
CA LEU A 274 -18.51 3.99 -6.94
C LEU A 274 -20.00 4.19 -6.60
N GLY A 275 -20.50 3.25 -5.79
CA GLY A 275 -21.82 3.32 -5.17
C GLY A 275 -21.85 4.31 -4.00
N ASN A 276 -23.06 4.81 -3.74
CA ASN A 276 -23.42 5.80 -2.72
C ASN A 276 -22.74 5.56 -1.37
N VAL A 277 -21.98 6.55 -0.90
CA VAL A 277 -21.68 6.72 0.52
C VAL A 277 -22.77 7.62 1.10
N SER A 278 -23.67 7.02 1.88
CA SER A 278 -24.61 7.77 2.71
C SER A 278 -23.88 8.30 3.92
N ASP A 279 -23.58 9.60 3.93
CA ASP A 279 -23.34 10.34 5.17
C ASP A 279 -24.38 11.46 5.26
N SER A 280 -25.10 11.44 6.37
CA SER A 280 -26.22 12.33 6.66
C SER A 280 -25.79 13.71 7.15
N SER A 281 -26.36 14.75 6.50
CA SER A 281 -26.71 16.08 7.04
C SER A 281 -25.72 17.26 6.85
N PRO A 282 -26.18 18.54 6.78
CA PRO A 282 -27.35 19.09 6.09
C PRO A 282 -26.96 20.10 5.00
N ALA A 283 -27.93 20.39 4.14
CA ALA A 283 -27.84 21.31 3.01
C ALA A 283 -27.47 22.77 3.41
N ALA A 284 -26.53 23.36 2.68
CA ALA A 284 -26.42 24.80 2.49
C ALA A 284 -25.81 25.07 1.11
N GLY A 285 -26.60 25.70 0.24
CA GLY A 285 -26.27 25.99 -1.15
C GLY A 285 -25.07 26.92 -1.29
N GLY A 286 -24.05 26.41 -1.98
CA GLY A 286 -22.91 27.14 -2.51
C GLY A 286 -22.21 26.18 -3.47
N SER A 287 -21.94 26.61 -4.70
CA SER A 287 -21.39 25.77 -5.77
C SER A 287 -20.22 24.93 -5.28
N GLU A 288 -20.33 23.61 -5.44
CA GLU A 288 -19.41 22.59 -4.93
C GLU A 288 -17.94 22.81 -5.38
N LEU A 289 -17.74 23.53 -6.49
CA LEU A 289 -16.44 23.97 -7.02
C LEU A 289 -15.66 24.96 -6.14
N SER A 290 -16.30 25.72 -5.24
CA SER A 290 -15.56 26.60 -4.31
C SER A 290 -14.91 25.84 -3.15
N ARG A 291 -15.14 24.52 -3.05
CA ARG A 291 -14.62 23.66 -1.96
C ARG A 291 -13.55 22.67 -2.40
N THR A 292 -13.14 22.64 -3.66
CA THR A 292 -12.14 21.69 -4.17
C THR A 292 -10.75 21.99 -3.61
N LEU A 293 -10.05 20.96 -3.16
CA LEU A 293 -8.79 21.05 -2.43
C LEU A 293 -7.62 21.32 -3.38
N LEU A 294 -6.87 22.41 -3.17
CA LEU A 294 -5.53 22.60 -3.75
C LEU A 294 -5.49 22.74 -5.29
N LEU A 295 -6.51 23.33 -5.91
CA LEU A 295 -6.42 23.70 -7.33
C LEU A 295 -5.74 25.06 -7.47
N ASP A 296 -4.53 25.07 -8.05
CA ASP A 296 -3.92 26.30 -8.57
C ASP A 296 -4.73 26.79 -9.79
N SER A 297 -4.72 28.10 -10.06
CA SER A 297 -5.34 28.67 -11.26
C SER A 297 -4.75 28.08 -12.55
N ASP A 298 -3.52 27.56 -12.50
CA ASP A 298 -2.79 26.98 -13.62
C ASP A 298 -3.26 25.57 -14.03
N LEU A 299 -4.11 24.91 -13.24
CA LEU A 299 -4.72 23.61 -13.56
C LEU A 299 -6.13 23.73 -14.17
N ARG A 300 -6.60 24.96 -14.43
CA ARG A 300 -7.89 25.18 -15.08
C ARG A 300 -7.79 24.82 -16.56
N CYS A 301 -8.26 23.62 -16.93
CA CYS A 301 -8.62 23.35 -18.30
C CYS A 301 -10.15 23.37 -18.46
N ASP A 302 -10.63 24.17 -19.41
CA ASP A 302 -12.06 24.32 -19.74
C ASP A 302 -12.62 23.10 -20.51
N ARG A 303 -11.79 22.13 -20.89
CA ARG A 303 -12.16 20.92 -21.64
C ARG A 303 -11.79 19.65 -20.88
N ALA A 304 -12.73 18.70 -20.81
CA ALA A 304 -12.52 17.41 -20.12
C ALA A 304 -11.40 16.56 -20.76
N ASP A 305 -11.15 16.77 -22.06
CA ASP A 305 -10.25 15.96 -22.90
C ASP A 305 -8.75 16.26 -22.67
N GLU A 306 -8.45 17.29 -21.88
CA GLU A 306 -7.09 17.79 -21.58
C GLU A 306 -6.73 17.64 -20.09
N CYS A 307 -7.55 16.94 -19.30
CA CYS A 307 -7.25 16.69 -17.90
C CYS A 307 -6.00 15.79 -17.77
N PRO A 308 -4.88 16.27 -17.20
CA PRO A 308 -3.69 15.46 -17.08
C PRO A 308 -3.98 14.24 -16.20
N MET A 309 -3.74 13.06 -16.74
CA MET A 309 -3.89 11.81 -16.01
C MET A 309 -2.90 11.79 -14.84
N PRO A 310 -3.32 11.37 -13.63
CA PRO A 310 -2.39 11.14 -12.54
C PRO A 310 -1.28 10.19 -12.99
N SER A 311 -0.07 10.43 -12.50
CA SER A 311 1.10 9.64 -12.88
C SER A 311 1.68 8.93 -11.67
N ARG A 312 2.79 8.20 -11.87
CA ARG A 312 3.64 7.64 -10.80
C ARG A 312 3.99 8.66 -9.71
N ALA A 313 4.08 9.94 -10.08
CA ALA A 313 4.33 11.03 -9.13
C ALA A 313 3.23 11.18 -8.08
N ALA A 314 1.99 10.78 -8.38
CA ALA A 314 0.88 10.84 -7.43
C ALA A 314 1.10 9.88 -6.25
N ASP A 315 1.65 8.67 -6.50
CA ASP A 315 2.00 7.74 -5.41
C ASP A 315 3.08 8.34 -4.49
N VAL A 316 4.08 9.01 -5.05
CA VAL A 316 5.16 9.66 -4.27
C VAL A 316 4.60 10.78 -3.40
N TRP A 317 3.61 11.53 -3.88
CA TRP A 317 2.89 12.51 -3.06
C TRP A 317 2.21 11.86 -1.85
N SER A 318 1.52 10.73 -2.06
CA SER A 318 0.90 9.97 -0.96
C SER A 318 1.94 9.55 0.07
N VAL A 319 3.14 9.12 -0.35
CA VAL A 319 4.24 8.80 0.58
C VAL A 319 4.66 10.04 1.39
N GLY A 320 4.79 11.21 0.77
CA GLY A 320 5.06 12.46 1.48
C GLY A 320 4.03 12.78 2.57
N CYS A 321 2.74 12.54 2.28
CA CYS A 321 1.66 12.68 3.26
C CYS A 321 1.82 11.70 4.44
N ILE A 322 2.16 10.44 4.13
CA ILE A 322 2.34 9.38 5.12
C ILE A 322 3.55 9.66 6.02
N ILE A 323 4.65 10.16 5.47
CA ILE A 323 5.84 10.55 6.25
C ILE A 323 5.49 11.62 7.28
N LEU A 324 4.73 12.64 6.88
CA LEU A 324 4.25 13.67 7.81
C LEU A 324 3.33 13.10 8.89
N GLU A 325 2.44 12.18 8.52
CA GLU A 325 1.57 11.51 9.48
C GLU A 325 2.38 10.66 10.47
N MET A 326 3.40 9.92 10.03
CA MET A 326 4.30 9.17 10.91
C MET A 326 5.10 10.09 11.83
N PHE A 327 5.52 11.27 11.34
CA PHE A 327 6.33 12.21 12.12
C PHE A 327 5.50 12.96 13.17
N TYR A 328 4.30 13.43 12.81
CA TYR A 328 3.47 14.31 13.64
C TYR A 328 2.28 13.61 14.31
N GLY A 329 2.00 12.35 13.94
CA GLY A 329 0.94 11.52 14.53
C GLY A 329 -0.48 11.87 14.10
N THR A 330 -0.65 12.87 13.23
CA THR A 330 -1.96 13.22 12.66
C THR A 330 -1.88 13.49 11.17
N LYS A 331 -2.97 13.20 10.46
CA LYS A 331 -3.09 13.54 9.03
C LYS A 331 -2.82 15.04 8.81
N MET A 332 -2.00 15.36 7.81
CA MET A 332 -1.69 16.74 7.44
C MET A 332 -2.90 17.40 6.76
N PHE A 333 -3.50 16.73 5.78
CA PHE A 333 -4.59 17.26 4.97
C PHE A 333 -5.96 16.93 5.60
N THR A 334 -6.20 17.42 6.81
CA THR A 334 -7.55 17.47 7.40
C THR A 334 -8.26 18.75 6.98
N ALA A 335 -9.61 18.74 7.00
CA ALA A 335 -10.42 19.89 6.58
C ALA A 335 -9.98 21.22 7.23
N ASN A 336 -9.62 21.19 8.52
CA ASN A 336 -9.18 22.37 9.26
C ASN A 336 -7.81 22.89 8.80
N LYS A 337 -6.83 22.00 8.61
CA LYS A 337 -5.47 22.38 8.17
C LYS A 337 -5.48 22.86 6.71
N LEU A 338 -6.33 22.26 5.88
CA LEU A 338 -6.58 22.69 4.50
C LEU A 338 -7.23 24.07 4.43
N ALA A 339 -8.10 24.42 5.38
CA ALA A 339 -8.67 25.77 5.47
C ALA A 339 -7.58 26.84 5.71
N THR A 340 -6.56 26.55 6.52
CA THR A 340 -5.43 27.46 6.73
C THR A 340 -4.62 27.67 5.44
N ILE A 341 -4.34 26.58 4.71
CA ILE A 341 -3.65 26.67 3.41
C ILE A 341 -4.45 27.55 2.44
N ARG A 342 -5.78 27.37 2.39
CA ARG A 342 -6.68 28.20 1.56
C ARG A 342 -6.68 29.67 1.96
N LEU A 343 -6.69 29.97 3.25
CA LEU A 343 -6.62 31.36 3.73
C LEU A 343 -5.33 32.05 3.28
N ASN A 344 -4.22 31.33 3.22
CA ASN A 344 -2.95 31.87 2.74
C ASN A 344 -2.92 32.00 1.21
N GLN A 345 -3.50 31.06 0.47
CA GLN A 345 -3.70 31.21 -0.99
C GLN A 345 -4.59 32.41 -1.33
N ASN A 346 -5.66 32.64 -0.58
CA ASN A 346 -6.52 33.82 -0.74
C ASN A 346 -5.79 35.14 -0.46
N LYS A 347 -4.64 35.10 0.23
CA LYS A 347 -3.75 36.24 0.44
C LYS A 347 -2.67 36.37 -0.65
N GLY A 348 -2.74 35.57 -1.71
CA GLY A 348 -1.83 35.62 -2.86
C GLY A 348 -0.56 34.78 -2.71
N VAL A 349 -0.45 33.91 -1.69
CA VAL A 349 0.69 33.00 -1.52
C VAL A 349 0.49 31.76 -2.41
N CYS A 350 1.52 31.35 -3.16
CA CYS A 350 1.40 30.17 -4.02
C CYS A 350 1.22 28.88 -3.18
N LEU A 351 0.63 27.84 -3.79
CA LEU A 351 0.35 26.58 -3.08
C LEU A 351 1.62 25.93 -2.52
N SER A 352 2.70 25.96 -3.30
CA SER A 352 4.00 25.39 -2.91
C SER A 352 4.54 26.05 -1.64
N ASP A 353 4.51 27.38 -1.55
CA ASP A 353 4.97 28.11 -0.37
C ASP A 353 4.09 27.83 0.86
N CYS A 354 2.78 27.71 0.67
CA CYS A 354 1.85 27.35 1.74
C CYS A 354 2.17 25.96 2.32
N LEU A 355 2.51 24.99 1.45
CA LEU A 355 2.89 23.64 1.87
C LEU A 355 4.23 23.62 2.59
N ILE A 356 5.23 24.34 2.06
CA ILE A 356 6.54 24.47 2.71
C ILE A 356 6.39 25.08 4.11
N GLN A 357 5.61 26.16 4.23
CA GLN A 357 5.35 26.79 5.53
C GLN A 357 4.63 25.83 6.49
N ALA A 358 3.64 25.09 6.02
CA ALA A 358 2.93 24.11 6.84
C ALA A 358 3.85 22.98 7.32
N VAL A 359 4.75 22.48 6.47
CA VAL A 359 5.79 21.52 6.87
C VAL A 359 6.74 22.15 7.89
N ASP A 360 7.14 23.40 7.70
CA ASP A 360 8.01 24.13 8.63
C ASP A 360 7.40 24.25 10.03
N ASP A 361 6.13 24.62 10.11
CA ASP A 361 5.43 24.77 11.38
C ASP A 361 5.30 23.43 12.11
N ILE A 362 4.95 22.36 11.38
CA ILE A 362 4.91 20.99 11.90
C ILE A 362 6.27 20.54 12.45
N MET A 363 7.36 20.86 11.75
CA MET A 363 8.71 20.47 12.14
C MET A 363 9.23 21.27 13.34
N LYS A 364 8.78 22.52 13.53
CA LYS A 364 9.12 23.38 14.68
C LYS A 364 8.39 22.97 15.96
N ASP A 365 7.11 22.62 15.85
CA ASP A 365 6.29 22.22 17.00
C ASP A 365 6.70 20.85 17.58
N CYS A 366 7.54 20.10 16.87
CA CYS A 366 8.04 18.81 17.33
C CYS A 366 9.11 18.99 18.42
N SER A 367 8.68 18.88 19.67
CA SER A 367 9.48 18.94 20.90
C SER A 367 10.48 17.79 21.08
N ARG A 368 10.52 16.80 20.17
CA ARG A 368 11.48 15.69 20.24
C ARG A 368 12.91 16.14 19.99
N ALA A 369 13.82 15.56 20.77
CA ALA A 369 15.28 15.71 20.67
C ALA A 369 15.86 14.94 19.47
N HIS A 370 15.37 15.21 18.26
CA HIS A 370 16.11 14.85 17.05
C HIS A 370 17.13 15.94 16.76
N ASN A 371 18.33 15.56 16.33
CA ASN A 371 19.35 16.55 15.96
C ASN A 371 18.86 17.39 14.77
N THR A 372 19.38 18.60 14.65
CA THR A 372 18.94 19.57 13.63
C THR A 372 19.18 19.06 12.20
N ARG A 373 20.23 18.25 11.98
CA ARG A 373 20.56 17.68 10.67
C ARG A 373 19.47 16.73 10.20
N ASP A 374 19.03 15.79 11.04
CA ASP A 374 18.02 14.80 10.69
C ASP A 374 16.67 15.44 10.38
N LYS A 375 16.28 16.44 11.18
CA LYS A 375 15.07 17.23 10.90
C LYS A 375 15.19 17.94 9.54
N MET A 376 16.36 18.48 9.20
CA MET A 376 16.59 19.12 7.90
C MET A 376 16.50 18.12 6.74
N LEU A 377 17.14 16.95 6.86
CA LEU A 377 17.10 15.91 5.83
C LEU A 377 15.68 15.39 5.61
N LEU A 378 14.94 15.11 6.68
CA LEU A 378 13.55 14.70 6.60
C LEU A 378 12.67 15.79 5.96
N LYS A 379 12.85 17.05 6.36
CA LYS A 379 12.12 18.19 5.76
C LYS A 379 12.35 18.27 4.25
N GLN A 380 13.62 18.21 3.81
CA GLN A 380 13.95 18.25 2.39
C GLN A 380 13.29 17.10 1.64
N PHE A 381 13.32 15.90 2.21
CA PHE A 381 12.68 14.73 1.63
C PHE A 381 11.16 14.92 1.46
N ILE A 382 10.48 15.38 2.51
CA ILE A 382 9.04 15.63 2.50
C ILE A 382 8.67 16.68 1.45
N ILE A 383 9.38 17.81 1.41
CA ILE A 383 9.09 18.90 0.46
C ILE A 383 9.22 18.42 -0.99
N ARG A 384 10.21 17.56 -1.29
CA ARG A 384 10.38 17.01 -2.64
C ARG A 384 9.31 15.98 -3.00
N CYS A 385 8.80 15.21 -2.04
CA CYS A 385 7.64 14.34 -2.26
C CYS A 385 6.34 15.14 -2.45
N LEU A 386 6.20 16.26 -1.74
CA LEU A 386 5.01 17.14 -1.78
C LEU A 386 5.16 18.32 -2.76
N SER A 387 6.04 18.20 -3.75
CA SER A 387 6.15 19.20 -4.80
C SER A 387 4.85 19.25 -5.61
N VAL A 388 4.22 20.42 -5.68
CA VAL A 388 3.01 20.64 -6.48
C VAL A 388 3.32 20.46 -7.96
N SER A 389 4.46 20.95 -8.42
CA SER A 389 4.95 20.71 -9.77
C SER A 389 5.38 19.26 -9.91
N ILE A 390 4.66 18.51 -10.75
CA ILE A 390 4.93 17.09 -11.05
C ILE A 390 6.37 16.91 -11.54
N SER A 391 6.84 17.79 -12.43
CA SER A 391 8.22 17.74 -12.98
C SER A 391 9.32 17.97 -11.95
N GLN A 392 8.99 18.58 -10.80
CA GLN A 392 9.95 18.83 -9.71
C GLN A 392 9.81 17.81 -8.57
N ARG A 393 8.73 17.02 -8.58
CA ARG A 393 8.48 15.95 -7.63
C ARG A 393 9.39 14.78 -7.95
N TRP A 394 10.04 14.23 -6.93
CA TRP A 394 10.87 13.05 -7.14
C TRP A 394 10.07 11.86 -7.64
N SER A 395 10.70 11.07 -8.49
CA SER A 395 10.36 9.66 -8.67
C SER A 395 10.77 8.84 -7.44
N ALA A 396 10.22 7.62 -7.31
CA ALA A 396 10.64 6.70 -6.25
C ALA A 396 12.14 6.36 -6.34
N GLU A 397 12.71 6.32 -7.55
CA GLU A 397 14.14 6.08 -7.78
C GLU A 397 15.01 7.22 -7.23
N GLU A 398 14.68 8.46 -7.57
CA GLU A 398 15.42 9.64 -7.08
C GLU A 398 15.29 9.78 -5.56
N ALA A 399 14.12 9.50 -5.01
CA ALA A 399 13.90 9.53 -3.57
C ALA A 399 14.84 8.54 -2.83
N LEU A 400 15.04 7.34 -3.38
CA LEU A 400 15.95 6.33 -2.81
C LEU A 400 17.42 6.78 -2.73
N GLN A 401 17.83 7.76 -3.54
CA GLN A 401 19.18 8.31 -3.51
C GLN A 401 19.41 9.36 -2.42
N HIS A 402 18.34 9.85 -1.77
CA HIS A 402 18.47 10.93 -0.80
C HIS A 402 19.16 10.48 0.50
N GLU A 403 19.98 11.37 1.07
CA GLU A 403 20.77 11.08 2.29
C GLU A 403 19.90 10.66 3.48
N PHE A 404 18.69 11.20 3.61
CA PHE A 404 17.73 10.80 4.63
C PHE A 404 17.53 9.27 4.69
N LEU A 405 17.40 8.59 3.54
CA LEU A 405 17.17 7.14 3.50
C LEU A 405 18.45 6.31 3.66
N ASN A 406 19.62 6.96 3.60
CA ASN A 406 20.94 6.32 3.69
C ASN A 406 21.67 6.65 5.00
N THR A 407 21.07 7.48 5.86
CA THR A 407 21.61 7.82 7.18
C THR A 407 21.55 6.60 8.10
N ASN A 408 22.57 6.36 8.92
CA ASN A 408 22.54 5.25 9.89
C ASN A 408 21.83 5.69 11.19
N TYR A 409 20.53 5.41 11.29
CA TYR A 409 19.78 5.59 12.53
C TYR A 409 19.89 4.34 13.40
N VAL A 410 20.31 4.52 14.65
CA VAL A 410 20.33 3.42 15.64
C VAL A 410 18.91 3.27 16.21
N PRO A 411 18.31 2.07 16.15
CA PRO A 411 16.99 1.84 16.73
C PRO A 411 17.01 1.99 18.25
N SER A 412 15.99 2.62 18.82
CA SER A 412 15.77 2.60 20.27
C SER A 412 15.25 1.24 20.72
N PHE A 413 15.18 1.03 22.04
CA PHE A 413 14.55 -0.15 22.61
C PHE A 413 13.08 -0.28 22.17
N GLU A 414 12.35 0.83 22.16
CA GLU A 414 10.95 0.88 21.74
C GLU A 414 10.79 0.52 20.26
N ASP A 415 11.70 0.99 19.40
CA ASP A 415 11.66 0.66 17.97
C ASP A 415 11.74 -0.86 17.74
N LEU A 416 12.60 -1.54 18.51
CA LEU A 416 12.79 -2.99 18.44
C LEU A 416 11.62 -3.79 19.06
N CYS A 417 10.69 -3.13 19.73
CA CYS A 417 9.46 -3.76 20.23
C CYS A 417 8.26 -3.55 19.29
N VAL A 418 8.32 -2.57 18.38
CA VAL A 418 7.23 -2.23 17.46
C VAL A 418 7.21 -3.15 16.24
N LEU A 419 8.39 -3.49 15.69
CA LEU A 419 8.51 -4.27 14.47
C LEU A 419 8.67 -5.77 14.80
N HIS A 420 7.57 -6.51 14.70
CA HIS A 420 7.57 -7.95 14.95
C HIS A 420 8.51 -8.71 14.00
N SER A 421 9.07 -9.81 14.49
CA SER A 421 9.96 -10.71 13.76
C SER A 421 9.77 -12.14 14.29
N PRO A 422 10.03 -13.19 13.48
CA PRO A 422 10.15 -14.56 13.99
C PRO A 422 11.30 -14.74 14.99
N ILE A 423 12.20 -13.74 15.12
CA ILE A 423 13.35 -13.79 16.01
C ILE A 423 13.14 -12.86 17.20
N ILE A 424 13.29 -13.39 18.41
CA ILE A 424 13.37 -12.60 19.64
C ILE A 424 14.81 -12.60 20.18
N ARG A 425 15.18 -11.49 20.80
CA ARG A 425 16.40 -11.32 21.56
C ARG A 425 16.06 -11.21 23.05
N LEU A 426 16.69 -12.04 23.86
CA LEU A 426 16.59 -12.05 25.31
C LEU A 426 17.86 -11.44 25.92
N ILE A 427 17.65 -10.52 26.86
CA ILE A 427 18.70 -9.85 27.63
C ILE A 427 18.44 -10.11 29.12
N ASN A 428 19.52 -10.20 29.90
CA ASN A 428 19.52 -10.58 31.33
C ASN A 428 19.11 -12.04 31.61
N VAL A 429 19.34 -12.95 30.64
CA VAL A 429 19.05 -14.39 30.81
C VAL A 429 20.31 -15.28 30.71
N ILE A 430 21.47 -14.69 30.40
CA ILE A 430 22.73 -15.43 30.21
C ILE A 430 23.76 -14.96 31.22
N GLU A 431 24.40 -15.90 31.91
CA GLU A 431 25.52 -15.62 32.81
C GLU A 431 26.84 -15.59 32.05
N MET A 432 27.55 -14.46 32.10
CA MET A 432 28.77 -14.24 31.33
C MET A 432 29.90 -15.21 31.68
N GLU A 433 30.01 -15.61 32.95
CA GLU A 433 31.05 -16.53 33.43
C GLU A 433 30.94 -17.93 32.82
N GLY A 434 29.74 -18.34 32.41
CA GLY A 434 29.47 -19.65 31.80
C GLY A 434 29.86 -19.74 30.33
N LEU A 435 29.99 -18.61 29.61
CA LEU A 435 30.14 -18.60 28.15
C LEU A 435 31.48 -19.16 27.64
N ALA A 436 32.55 -19.04 28.43
CA ALA A 436 33.87 -19.55 28.07
C ALA A 436 34.01 -21.06 28.28
N ASN A 437 33.17 -21.65 29.15
CA ASN A 437 33.18 -23.08 29.43
C ASN A 437 32.17 -23.78 28.51
N SER A 438 32.63 -24.77 27.74
CA SER A 438 31.77 -25.40 26.73
C SER A 438 30.63 -26.24 27.33
N GLU A 439 30.83 -26.86 28.50
CA GLU A 439 29.78 -27.63 29.19
C GLU A 439 28.71 -26.69 29.74
N LYS A 440 29.11 -25.65 30.47
CA LYS A 440 28.19 -24.62 30.98
C LYS A 440 27.42 -23.90 29.86
N TYR A 441 28.08 -23.64 28.74
CA TYR A 441 27.44 -23.09 27.56
C TYR A 441 26.31 -24.00 27.06
N GLN A 442 26.59 -25.29 26.96
CA GLN A 442 25.66 -26.28 26.45
C GLN A 442 24.46 -26.45 27.39
N ASP A 443 24.70 -26.43 28.70
CA ASP A 443 23.64 -26.46 29.72
C ASP A 443 22.73 -25.24 29.59
N MET A 444 23.29 -24.02 29.48
CA MET A 444 22.51 -22.79 29.29
C MET A 444 21.69 -22.82 28.00
N GLU A 445 22.26 -23.33 26.90
CA GLU A 445 21.54 -23.43 25.62
C GLU A 445 20.37 -24.41 25.71
N VAL A 446 20.57 -25.57 26.34
CA VAL A 446 19.53 -26.59 26.55
C VAL A 446 18.42 -26.04 27.43
N GLU A 447 18.75 -25.47 28.60
CA GLU A 447 17.76 -24.92 29.53
C GLU A 447 16.93 -23.80 28.87
N LEU A 448 17.61 -22.88 28.18
CA LEU A 448 16.94 -21.78 27.50
C LEU A 448 15.99 -22.29 26.41
N ARG A 449 16.45 -23.26 25.61
CA ARG A 449 15.63 -23.88 24.56
C ARG A 449 14.43 -24.61 25.18
N GLU A 450 14.62 -25.35 26.27
CA GLU A 450 13.55 -26.08 26.97
C GLU A 450 12.48 -25.14 27.54
N GLU A 451 12.87 -23.98 28.07
CA GLU A 451 11.92 -23.00 28.58
C GLU A 451 11.18 -22.30 27.44
N CYS A 452 11.89 -21.93 26.36
CA CYS A 452 11.33 -21.14 25.28
C CYS A 452 10.47 -21.98 24.31
N GLN A 453 10.76 -23.28 24.13
CA GLN A 453 9.98 -24.15 23.23
C GLN A 453 8.52 -24.35 23.70
N LYS A 454 8.21 -23.96 24.95
CA LYS A 454 6.83 -23.95 25.49
C LYS A 454 5.90 -22.99 24.74
N TYR A 455 6.44 -22.02 24.02
CA TYR A 455 5.67 -20.99 23.30
C TYR A 455 5.60 -21.21 21.79
N GLY A 456 6.38 -22.16 21.26
CA GLY A 456 6.43 -22.43 19.84
C GLY A 456 7.64 -23.27 19.46
N ASN A 457 7.67 -23.69 18.20
CA ASN A 457 8.77 -24.46 17.66
C ASN A 457 10.00 -23.55 17.48
N ILE A 458 11.09 -23.86 18.17
CA ILE A 458 12.36 -23.14 18.01
C ILE A 458 13.16 -23.77 16.87
N VAL A 459 13.31 -23.03 15.78
CA VAL A 459 14.13 -23.39 14.63
C VAL A 459 15.61 -23.27 15.00
N THR A 460 16.01 -22.10 15.51
CA THR A 460 17.41 -21.79 15.82
C THR A 460 17.50 -21.11 17.18
N CYS A 461 18.50 -21.49 17.98
CA CYS A 461 18.86 -20.82 19.23
C CYS A 461 20.34 -20.46 19.15
N VAL A 462 20.69 -19.20 19.39
CA VAL A 462 22.08 -18.72 19.34
C VAL A 462 22.38 -17.92 20.60
N ILE A 463 23.46 -18.30 21.27
CA ILE A 463 24.05 -17.54 22.37
C ILE A 463 25.48 -17.18 21.94
N PRO A 464 25.78 -15.93 21.53
CA PRO A 464 27.13 -15.54 21.15
C PRO A 464 28.07 -15.62 22.36
N ARG A 465 29.27 -16.19 22.17
CA ARG A 465 30.27 -16.34 23.24
C ARG A 465 31.13 -15.09 23.46
N SER A 466 31.15 -14.16 22.50
CA SER A 466 31.98 -12.95 22.52
C SER A 466 31.35 -11.83 21.69
N GLY A 467 31.90 -10.61 21.79
CA GLY A 467 31.42 -9.43 21.07
C GLY A 467 30.17 -8.81 21.71
N ASP A 468 29.55 -7.87 21.01
CA ASP A 468 28.41 -7.10 21.53
C ASP A 468 27.16 -7.97 21.77
N GLY A 469 27.08 -9.12 21.10
CA GLY A 469 26.03 -10.11 21.31
C GLY A 469 26.22 -10.98 22.56
N ALA A 470 27.37 -10.95 23.22
CA ALA A 470 27.62 -11.77 24.40
C ALA A 470 26.70 -11.37 25.58
N GLY A 471 26.23 -12.38 26.34
CA GLY A 471 25.26 -12.17 27.42
C GLY A 471 23.81 -12.03 26.96
N LYS A 472 23.56 -12.25 25.67
CA LYS A 472 22.23 -12.22 25.05
C LYS A 472 21.95 -13.54 24.37
N ALA A 473 20.67 -13.87 24.22
CA ALA A 473 20.25 -15.03 23.47
C ALA A 473 19.28 -14.63 22.35
N TYR A 474 19.37 -15.32 21.23
CA TYR A 474 18.59 -15.06 20.04
C TYR A 474 17.87 -16.33 19.65
N LEU A 475 16.54 -16.28 19.59
CA LEU A 475 15.71 -17.44 19.31
C LEU A 475 14.84 -17.16 18.11
N GLU A 476 14.99 -18.00 17.09
CA GLU A 476 14.16 -18.02 15.90
C GLU A 476 13.04 -19.05 16.09
N TYR A 477 11.80 -18.57 16.05
CA TYR A 477 10.61 -19.42 16.06
C TYR A 477 10.18 -19.77 14.64
N GLY A 478 9.44 -20.87 14.48
CA GLY A 478 8.93 -21.32 13.19
C GLY A 478 7.87 -20.41 12.56
N SER A 479 7.40 -19.39 13.29
CA SER A 479 6.53 -18.34 12.77
C SER A 479 6.60 -17.10 13.67
N TRP A 480 6.35 -15.93 13.11
CA TRP A 480 6.30 -14.69 13.91
C TRP A 480 5.19 -14.69 14.98
N GLN A 481 4.08 -15.41 14.79
CA GLN A 481 3.03 -15.48 15.82
C GLN A 481 3.50 -16.28 17.06
N GLN A 482 4.35 -17.29 16.86
CA GLN A 482 4.98 -18.00 17.97
C GLN A 482 5.99 -17.10 18.71
N ALA A 483 6.75 -16.29 17.96
CA ALA A 483 7.63 -15.29 18.55
C ALA A 483 6.85 -14.21 19.33
N GLU A 484 5.71 -13.73 18.82
CA GLU A 484 4.82 -12.79 19.54
C GLU A 484 4.25 -13.43 20.83
N LEU A 485 3.85 -14.70 20.76
CA LEU A 485 3.41 -15.44 21.95
C LEU A 485 4.54 -15.53 22.97
N ALA A 486 5.75 -15.93 22.56
CA ALA A 486 6.92 -15.99 23.43
C ALA A 486 7.24 -14.63 24.05
N TYR A 487 7.27 -13.56 23.23
CA TYR A 487 7.45 -12.18 23.68
C TYR A 487 6.48 -11.84 24.81
N SER A 488 5.18 -12.07 24.61
CA SER A 488 4.13 -11.75 25.58
C SER A 488 4.25 -12.52 26.91
N LYS A 489 4.85 -13.71 26.88
CA LYS A 489 5.01 -14.57 28.06
C LYS A 489 6.32 -14.34 28.80
N LEU A 490 7.35 -13.85 28.10
CA LEU A 490 8.70 -13.66 28.63
C LEU A 490 8.95 -12.24 29.13
N CYS A 491 8.35 -11.20 28.53
CA CYS A 491 8.63 -9.78 28.83
C CYS A 491 8.27 -9.31 30.25
N HIS A 492 7.67 -10.18 31.06
CA HIS A 492 7.29 -9.91 32.46
C HIS A 492 7.94 -10.88 33.46
N ARG A 493 8.89 -11.70 33.01
CA ARG A 493 9.54 -12.67 33.88
C ARG A 493 10.75 -12.08 34.58
N VAL A 494 11.09 -12.71 35.70
CA VAL A 494 12.31 -12.45 36.47
C VAL A 494 13.18 -13.69 36.39
N TYR A 495 14.45 -13.50 36.05
CA TYR A 495 15.47 -14.53 36.03
C TYR A 495 16.65 -14.03 36.86
N ASN A 496 17.11 -14.82 37.85
CA ASN A 496 18.17 -14.43 38.77
C ASN A 496 18.02 -13.02 39.38
N HIS A 497 16.81 -12.66 39.81
CA HIS A 497 16.45 -11.33 40.35
C HIS A 497 16.52 -10.16 39.35
N HIS A 498 16.77 -10.43 38.07
CA HIS A 498 16.74 -9.45 36.99
C HIS A 498 15.49 -9.62 36.14
N ASN A 499 14.91 -8.51 35.70
CA ASN A 499 13.83 -8.55 34.73
C ASN A 499 14.38 -9.04 33.38
N VAL A 500 13.69 -10.02 32.80
CA VAL A 500 13.96 -10.48 31.46
C VAL A 500 13.52 -9.38 30.49
N ILE A 501 14.47 -8.93 29.68
CA ILE A 501 14.19 -7.95 28.65
C ILE A 501 14.09 -8.69 27.31
N VAL A 502 12.98 -8.47 26.61
CA VAL A 502 12.70 -9.11 25.32
C VAL A 502 12.53 -8.02 24.26
N THR A 503 13.22 -8.17 23.13
CA THR A 503 12.98 -7.37 21.92
C THR A 503 12.83 -8.29 20.73
N TYR A 504 12.21 -7.81 19.65
CA TYR A 504 12.38 -8.47 18.36
C TYR A 504 13.78 -8.21 17.82
N PHE A 505 14.20 -9.04 16.87
CA PHE A 505 15.50 -8.92 16.22
C PHE A 505 15.36 -9.03 14.70
N SER A 506 16.18 -8.27 13.99
CA SER A 506 16.18 -8.22 12.53
C SER A 506 16.49 -9.59 11.93
N VAL A 507 15.67 -10.02 10.96
CA VAL A 507 15.90 -11.25 10.22
C VAL A 507 17.23 -11.17 9.47
N ASP A 508 17.49 -10.05 8.80
CA ASP A 508 18.73 -9.84 8.04
C ASP A 508 19.97 -9.92 8.94
N ASP A 509 19.95 -9.26 10.11
CA ASP A 509 21.09 -9.26 11.04
C ASP A 509 21.31 -10.63 11.68
N PHE A 510 20.23 -11.38 11.96
CA PHE A 510 20.34 -12.74 12.48
C PHE A 510 20.97 -13.68 11.45
N ARG A 511 20.57 -13.58 10.19
CA ARG A 511 21.11 -14.41 9.10
C ARG A 511 22.55 -14.06 8.75
N SER A 512 22.93 -12.78 8.84
CA SER A 512 24.32 -12.33 8.67
C SER A 512 25.19 -12.55 9.92
N GLN A 513 24.63 -13.13 10.98
CA GLN A 513 25.32 -13.35 12.27
C GLN A 513 25.84 -12.06 12.92
N THR A 514 25.16 -10.93 12.68
CA THR A 514 25.48 -9.62 13.25
C THR A 514 24.72 -9.43 14.55
N TYR A 515 25.22 -10.01 15.65
CA TYR A 515 24.58 -9.97 16.96
C TYR A 515 25.03 -8.78 17.81
N PHE A 516 24.09 -8.04 18.42
CA PHE A 516 24.37 -6.83 19.20
C PHE A 516 23.32 -6.49 20.27
#